data_AF-A0A1Y2C0G4-F1
#
_entry.id   AF-A0A1Y2C0G4-F1
#
_cell.length_a   1.000
_cell.length_b   1.000
_cell.length_c   1.000
_cell.angle_alpha   90.00
_cell.angle_beta   90.00
_cell.angle_gamma   90.00
#
_symmetry.space_group_name_H-M   'P 1'
#
loop_
_entity.id
_entity.type
_entity.pdbx_description
1 polymer ?
#
loop_
_entity_poly.entity_id
_entity_poly.type
_entity_poly.pdbx_seq_one_letter_code
_entity_poly.pdbx_strand_id
1 'polypeptide(L)'
;MTNSIKFLFEMDPSPSPTSSSAASAGQHGYNPHSNRGRKKTNEDAPSRKAELNRNAQRALRDRKKQYVTDLETKVAELTAALKEAQSGTTNPKPLNLSQSQTQVQPTPQHIQELEALRKRNVELQIECQMFKHCTASAPILAHGCLSCAAERMKNAICTDQIVALERLVYELKASQQTTIISTPPQPMQLTDPFLFDIQQSPFHFSNSSLDGAMNLDFLLEESEDKKTSEQLYGPIEVESFIITIKALPSLKERGTFIDNYFELAVKETRITSQKAARKLLIEFVRRGKQLIDFTSIMDRHKLMEIFSIFHERNAKHEVCFL
;
A
#
# COMPACT_ATOMS: atom_id res chain seq x y z
N MET A 1 2.05 54.93 21.19
CA MET A 1 3.33 54.36 21.69
C MET A 1 3.76 53.28 20.71
N THR A 2 4.61 53.65 19.76
CA THR A 2 5.03 52.82 18.62
C THR A 2 6.34 52.11 18.95
N ASN A 3 6.28 50.79 19.12
CA ASN A 3 7.46 49.96 19.36
C ASN A 3 8.12 49.58 18.03
N SER A 4 9.26 50.22 17.76
CA SER A 4 10.14 49.96 16.63
C SER A 4 11.07 48.79 16.97
N ILE A 5 10.87 47.64 16.34
CA ILE A 5 11.75 46.47 16.44
C ILE A 5 12.82 46.60 15.36
N LYS A 6 14.06 46.90 15.76
CA LYS A 6 15.27 46.80 14.91
C LYS A 6 15.77 45.36 14.94
N PHE A 7 15.65 44.64 13.83
CA PHE A 7 16.41 43.41 13.58
C PHE A 7 17.73 43.78 12.90
N LEU A 8 18.83 43.57 13.61
CA LEU A 8 20.19 43.63 13.07
C LEU A 8 20.49 42.24 12.47
N PHE A 9 20.71 42.18 11.16
CA PHE A 9 21.28 41.01 10.49
C PHE A 9 22.79 41.15 10.49
N GLU A 10 23.47 40.35 11.31
CA GLU A 10 24.93 40.19 11.30
C GLU A 10 25.23 38.99 10.38
N MET A 11 25.82 39.25 9.21
CA MET A 11 26.26 38.22 8.28
C MET A 11 27.72 37.85 8.60
N ASP A 12 27.92 36.64 9.10
CA ASP A 12 29.27 36.07 9.24
C ASP A 12 29.82 35.59 7.87
N PRO A 13 31.12 35.81 7.59
CA PRO A 13 31.74 35.43 6.33
C PRO A 13 32.03 33.91 6.24
N SER A 14 31.67 33.36 5.08
CA SER A 14 31.89 31.98 4.63
C SER A 14 33.38 31.56 4.65
N PRO A 15 33.74 30.38 5.20
CA PRO A 15 35.09 29.84 5.06
C PRO A 15 35.29 29.11 3.72
N SER A 16 36.41 29.44 3.08
CA SER A 16 36.90 28.91 1.80
C SER A 16 37.13 27.39 1.81
N PRO A 17 36.93 26.67 0.69
CA PRO A 17 37.20 25.23 0.61
C PRO A 17 38.70 24.93 0.48
N THR A 18 39.23 24.19 1.45
CA THR A 18 40.56 23.58 1.43
C THR A 18 40.65 22.48 0.36
N SER A 19 41.63 22.61 -0.52
CA SER A 19 42.02 21.65 -1.55
C SER A 19 42.55 20.34 -0.95
N SER A 20 41.76 19.27 -1.02
CA SER A 20 42.21 17.91 -0.70
C SER A 20 42.79 17.23 -1.94
N SER A 21 44.07 16.89 -1.82
CA SER A 21 44.93 16.14 -2.73
C SER A 21 44.33 14.81 -3.20
N ALA A 22 44.32 14.60 -4.51
CA ALA A 22 43.97 13.35 -5.17
C ALA A 22 45.03 12.26 -4.88
N ALA A 23 44.71 11.31 -4.02
CA ALA A 23 45.49 10.10 -3.84
C ALA A 23 45.07 9.06 -4.89
N SER A 24 46.07 8.59 -5.63
CA SER A 24 46.03 7.58 -6.70
C SER A 24 45.20 6.34 -6.32
N ALA A 25 44.15 6.06 -7.10
CA ALA A 25 43.34 4.86 -7.00
C ALA A 25 44.07 3.66 -7.63
N GLY A 26 44.85 2.94 -6.82
CA GLY A 26 45.36 1.63 -7.19
C GLY A 26 44.22 0.62 -7.35
N GLN A 27 44.14 -0.02 -8.51
CA GLN A 27 43.25 -1.14 -8.80
C GLN A 27 43.59 -2.34 -7.89
N HIS A 28 42.99 -2.40 -6.70
CA HIS A 28 43.01 -3.63 -5.92
C HIS A 28 41.93 -4.58 -6.45
N GLY A 29 42.39 -5.71 -7.03
CA GLY A 29 41.52 -6.80 -7.46
C GLY A 29 40.60 -7.26 -6.34
N TYR A 30 39.32 -7.42 -6.66
CA TYR A 30 38.29 -7.90 -5.75
C TYR A 30 38.66 -9.28 -5.19
N ASN A 31 38.90 -9.38 -3.89
CA ASN A 31 39.13 -10.66 -3.21
C ASN A 31 37.81 -11.12 -2.54
N PRO A 32 37.12 -12.14 -3.08
CA PRO A 32 35.85 -12.63 -2.53
C PRO A 32 35.98 -13.29 -1.14
N HIS A 33 37.19 -13.61 -0.69
CA HIS A 33 37.46 -14.19 0.63
C HIS A 33 37.91 -13.16 1.67
N SER A 34 37.94 -11.89 1.28
CA SER A 34 38.11 -10.80 2.22
C SER A 34 36.84 -10.68 3.08
N ASN A 35 36.83 -11.36 4.24
CA ASN A 35 35.89 -11.12 5.35
C ASN A 35 35.97 -9.68 5.92
N ARG A 36 36.65 -8.77 5.21
CA ARG A 36 36.62 -7.31 5.38
C ARG A 36 35.27 -6.74 4.92
N GLY A 37 34.18 -7.37 5.39
CA GLY A 37 32.90 -6.69 5.49
C GLY A 37 33.10 -5.45 6.35
N ARG A 38 32.44 -4.35 5.98
CA ARG A 38 32.45 -3.09 6.71
C ARG A 38 32.32 -3.41 8.21
N LYS A 39 33.39 -3.14 8.98
CA LYS A 39 33.40 -3.40 10.43
C LYS A 39 32.11 -2.81 11.00
N LYS A 40 31.42 -3.55 11.87
CA LYS A 40 30.24 -3.03 12.58
C LYS A 40 30.70 -1.78 13.32
N THR A 41 30.47 -0.60 12.73
CA THR A 41 30.74 0.64 13.42
C THR A 41 29.69 0.72 14.53
N ASN A 42 30.16 0.69 15.77
CA ASN A 42 29.34 0.92 16.95
C ASN A 42 29.03 2.42 17.13
N GLU A 43 29.38 3.24 16.14
CA GLU A 43 29.08 4.66 16.11
C GLU A 43 27.58 4.89 15.93
N ASP A 44 27.07 5.78 16.77
CA ASP A 44 25.70 6.25 16.72
C ASP A 44 25.35 6.73 15.32
N ALA A 45 24.12 6.43 14.89
CA ALA A 45 23.69 6.82 13.55
C ALA A 45 23.68 8.36 13.46
N PRO A 46 24.20 8.96 12.38
CA PRO A 46 24.29 10.42 12.24
C PRO A 46 22.92 11.11 12.20
N SER A 47 21.82 10.36 12.15
CA SER A 47 20.45 10.87 12.12
C SER A 47 19.47 9.79 12.58
N ARG A 48 18.36 10.21 13.21
CA ARG A 48 17.22 9.35 13.57
C ARG A 48 16.69 8.54 12.39
N LYS A 49 16.69 9.09 11.17
CA LYS A 49 16.27 8.35 9.96
C LYS A 49 17.24 7.20 9.63
N ALA A 50 18.54 7.45 9.80
CA ALA A 50 19.57 6.42 9.60
C ALA A 50 19.46 5.31 10.66
N GLU A 51 19.12 5.66 11.90
CA GLU A 51 18.86 4.70 12.97
C GLU A 51 17.65 3.81 12.66
N LEU A 52 16.51 4.40 12.27
CA LEU A 52 15.31 3.67 11.87
C LEU A 52 15.61 2.71 10.72
N ASN A 53 16.38 3.14 9.72
CA ASN A 53 16.80 2.27 8.61
C ASN A 53 17.69 1.12 9.07
N ARG A 54 18.65 1.36 9.99
CA ARG A 54 19.48 0.30 10.57
C ARG A 54 18.62 -0.72 11.32
N ASN A 55 17.66 -0.26 12.11
CA ASN A 55 16.75 -1.13 12.87
C ASN A 55 15.82 -1.93 11.96
N ALA A 56 15.24 -1.31 10.92
CA ALA A 56 14.42 -1.99 9.93
C ALA A 56 15.22 -3.09 9.18
N GLN A 57 16.48 -2.82 8.83
CA GLN A 57 17.35 -3.81 8.20
C GLN A 57 17.72 -4.95 9.14
N ARG A 58 17.98 -4.69 10.43
CA ARG A 58 18.21 -5.74 11.44
C ARG A 58 16.97 -6.64 11.55
N ALA A 59 15.80 -6.04 11.77
CA ALA A 59 14.54 -6.78 11.85
C ALA A 59 14.23 -7.60 10.59
N LEU A 60 14.60 -7.13 9.40
CA LEU A 60 14.46 -7.90 8.17
C LEU A 60 15.41 -9.12 8.13
N ARG A 61 16.67 -8.94 8.53
CA ARG A 61 17.65 -10.05 8.58
C ARG A 61 17.25 -11.10 9.62
N ASP A 62 16.75 -10.66 10.76
CA ASP A 62 16.29 -11.55 11.83
C ASP A 62 15.09 -12.38 11.37
N ARG A 63 14.10 -11.75 10.71
CA ARG A 63 12.97 -12.48 10.09
C ARG A 63 13.42 -13.49 9.03
N LYS A 64 14.38 -13.12 8.18
CA LYS A 64 14.94 -14.03 7.18
C LYS A 64 15.67 -15.21 7.82
N LYS A 65 16.45 -14.96 8.88
CA LYS A 65 17.15 -16.00 9.63
C LYS A 65 16.15 -16.97 10.26
N GLN A 66 15.11 -16.45 10.91
CA GLN A 66 14.07 -17.29 11.51
C GLN A 66 13.38 -18.17 10.45
N TYR A 67 13.02 -17.60 9.30
CA TYR A 67 12.39 -18.34 8.22
C TYR A 67 13.26 -19.49 7.69
N VAL A 68 14.58 -19.26 7.55
CA VAL A 68 15.52 -20.32 7.14
C VAL A 68 15.58 -21.43 8.19
N THR A 69 15.66 -21.08 9.48
CA THR A 69 15.65 -22.05 10.57
C THR A 69 14.35 -22.88 10.61
N ASP A 70 13.20 -22.23 10.38
CA ASP A 70 11.90 -22.92 10.32
C ASP A 70 11.84 -23.90 9.14
N LEU A 71 12.39 -23.52 7.98
CA LEU A 71 12.51 -24.40 6.81
C LEU A 71 13.43 -25.59 7.08
N GLU A 72 14.59 -25.36 7.70
CA GLU A 72 15.53 -26.42 8.08
C GLU A 72 14.88 -27.44 9.03
N THR A 73 14.08 -26.96 9.99
CA THR A 73 13.34 -27.81 10.92
C THR A 73 12.29 -28.65 10.22
N LYS A 74 11.49 -28.05 9.32
CA LYS A 74 10.50 -28.80 8.52
C LYS A 74 11.13 -29.85 7.63
N VAL A 75 12.26 -29.55 7.00
CA VAL A 75 12.99 -30.53 6.19
C VAL A 75 13.48 -31.68 7.06
N ALA A 76 13.99 -31.41 8.26
CA ALA A 76 14.39 -32.44 9.21
C ALA A 76 13.21 -33.32 9.65
N GLU A 77 12.06 -32.73 9.97
CA GLU A 77 10.83 -33.44 10.34
C GLU A 77 10.33 -34.36 9.21
N LEU A 78 10.22 -33.83 7.98
CA LEU A 78 9.78 -34.61 6.83
C LEU A 78 10.76 -35.74 6.49
N THR A 79 12.06 -35.48 6.63
CA THR A 79 13.09 -36.51 6.42
C THR A 79 13.02 -37.61 7.49
N ALA A 80 12.75 -37.24 8.75
CA ALA A 80 12.54 -38.21 9.83
C ALA A 80 11.29 -39.07 9.59
N ALA A 81 10.17 -38.45 9.20
CA ALA A 81 8.92 -39.16 8.88
C ALA A 81 9.11 -40.14 7.70
N LEU A 82 9.83 -39.73 6.65
CA LEU A 82 10.17 -40.63 5.55
C LEU A 82 11.05 -41.80 5.99
N LYS A 83 12.01 -41.57 6.89
CA LYS A 83 12.87 -42.61 7.43
C LYS A 83 12.10 -43.58 8.33
N GLU A 84 11.16 -43.10 9.13
CA GLU A 84 10.26 -43.94 9.94
C GLU A 84 9.38 -44.83 9.04
N ALA A 85 8.79 -44.26 8.00
CA ALA A 85 8.01 -45.00 7.00
C ALA A 85 8.85 -46.08 6.28
N GLN A 86 10.15 -45.85 6.08
CA GLN A 86 11.07 -46.81 5.45
C GLN A 86 11.63 -47.86 6.41
N SER A 87 11.77 -47.53 7.70
CA SER A 87 12.36 -48.42 8.72
C SER A 87 11.32 -49.25 9.47
N GLY A 88 10.03 -49.04 9.22
CA GLY A 88 8.93 -49.91 9.65
C GLY A 88 8.94 -51.28 8.97
N THR A 89 9.97 -52.09 9.22
CA THR A 89 10.01 -53.55 8.99
C THR A 89 9.24 -54.29 10.09
N THR A 90 8.03 -53.85 10.41
CA THR A 90 7.08 -54.69 11.15
C THR A 90 6.24 -55.45 10.14
N ASN A 91 6.67 -56.69 9.91
CA ASN A 91 5.88 -57.84 9.46
C ASN A 91 4.51 -57.49 8.84
N PRO A 92 4.37 -57.52 7.49
CA PRO A 92 3.09 -57.26 6.87
C PRO A 92 2.12 -58.37 7.27
N LYS A 93 1.29 -58.11 8.28
CA LYS A 93 0.05 -58.86 8.46
C LYS A 93 -0.72 -58.67 7.15
N PRO A 94 -1.02 -59.74 6.39
CA PRO A 94 -1.70 -59.63 5.11
C PRO A 94 -3.14 -59.21 5.38
N LEU A 95 -3.34 -57.91 5.56
CA LEU A 95 -4.63 -57.29 5.37
C LEU A 95 -4.89 -57.38 3.87
N ASN A 96 -5.84 -58.25 3.57
CA ASN A 96 -6.52 -58.41 2.31
C ASN A 96 -6.99 -57.03 1.80
N LEU A 97 -6.09 -56.33 1.12
CA LEU A 97 -6.32 -55.03 0.48
C LEU A 97 -6.41 -55.26 -1.03
N SER A 98 -7.30 -56.17 -1.42
CA SER A 98 -7.56 -56.51 -2.82
C SER A 98 -8.43 -55.49 -3.55
N GLN A 99 -8.75 -54.32 -2.98
CA GLN A 99 -9.78 -53.44 -3.54
C GLN A 99 -9.52 -51.92 -3.52
N SER A 100 -8.30 -51.45 -3.24
CA SER A 100 -8.03 -50.00 -3.36
C SER A 100 -6.61 -49.68 -3.80
N GLN A 101 -6.15 -50.30 -4.90
CA GLN A 101 -5.27 -49.58 -5.82
C GLN A 101 -6.12 -48.52 -6.52
N THR A 102 -6.49 -47.46 -5.81
CA THR A 102 -6.83 -46.21 -6.45
C THR A 102 -5.48 -45.67 -6.94
N GLN A 103 -5.11 -46.10 -8.15
CA GLN A 103 -4.19 -45.35 -8.96
C GLN A 103 -4.77 -43.94 -8.97
N VAL A 104 -4.20 -43.03 -8.16
CA VAL A 104 -4.60 -41.62 -8.14
C VAL A 104 -4.13 -41.08 -9.47
N GLN A 105 -4.92 -41.35 -10.51
CA GLN A 105 -4.82 -40.62 -11.73
C GLN A 105 -5.05 -39.17 -11.33
N PRO A 106 -4.08 -38.28 -11.57
CA PRO A 106 -4.27 -36.87 -11.31
C PRO A 106 -5.55 -36.48 -12.04
N THR A 107 -6.54 -36.04 -11.26
CA THR A 107 -7.79 -35.55 -11.84
C THR A 107 -7.44 -34.48 -12.87
N PRO A 108 -8.20 -34.36 -13.98
CA PRO A 108 -7.93 -33.34 -15.00
C PRO A 108 -7.76 -31.94 -14.41
N GLN A 109 -8.45 -31.65 -13.30
CA GLN A 109 -8.30 -30.42 -12.53
C GLN A 109 -6.91 -30.24 -11.91
N HIS A 110 -6.30 -31.28 -11.33
CA HIS A 110 -4.94 -31.19 -10.80
C HIS A 110 -3.89 -31.02 -11.90
N ILE A 111 -4.11 -31.61 -13.07
CA ILE A 111 -3.23 -31.39 -14.24
C ILE A 111 -3.30 -29.93 -14.68
N GLN A 112 -4.51 -29.38 -14.78
CA GLN A 112 -4.72 -27.98 -15.16
C GLN A 112 -4.13 -27.00 -14.14
N GLU A 113 -4.27 -27.29 -12.84
CA GLU A 113 -3.68 -26.47 -11.78
C GLU A 113 -2.14 -26.51 -11.82
N LEU A 114 -1.55 -27.69 -12.04
CA LEU A 114 -0.10 -27.83 -12.20
C LEU A 114 0.42 -27.08 -13.42
N GLU A 115 -0.30 -27.07 -14.53
CA GLU A 115 0.06 -26.28 -15.71
C GLU A 115 -0.03 -24.77 -15.46
N ALA A 116 -1.09 -24.32 -14.78
CA ALA A 116 -1.24 -22.92 -14.38
C ALA A 116 -0.09 -22.47 -13.46
N LEU A 117 0.27 -23.30 -12.47
CA LEU A 117 1.38 -23.03 -11.55
C LEU A 117 2.75 -23.04 -12.26
N ARG A 118 2.95 -23.94 -13.23
CA ARG A 118 4.18 -23.95 -14.05
C ARG A 118 4.28 -22.70 -14.90
N LYS A 119 3.18 -22.28 -15.54
CA LYS A 119 3.13 -21.03 -16.32
C LYS A 119 3.47 -19.82 -15.45
N ARG A 120 2.86 -19.72 -14.27
CA ARG A 120 3.12 -18.59 -13.35
C ARG A 120 4.56 -18.55 -12.86
N ASN A 121 5.19 -19.70 -12.62
CA ASN A 121 6.60 -19.76 -12.23
C ASN A 121 7.53 -19.24 -13.34
N VAL A 122 7.25 -19.56 -14.60
CA VAL A 122 8.03 -19.06 -15.75
C VAL A 122 7.91 -17.53 -15.85
N GLU A 123 6.70 -16.98 -15.71
CA GLU A 123 6.47 -15.52 -15.71
C GLU A 123 7.27 -14.84 -14.59
N LEU A 124 7.18 -15.34 -13.36
CA LEU A 124 7.92 -14.80 -12.22
C LEU A 124 9.44 -14.90 -12.42
N GLN A 125 9.92 -15.96 -13.09
CA GLN A 125 11.33 -16.12 -13.39
C GLN A 125 11.82 -15.09 -14.42
N ILE A 126 11.00 -14.76 -15.42
CA ILE A 126 11.27 -13.68 -16.38
C ILE A 126 11.30 -12.32 -15.68
N GLU A 127 10.31 -12.02 -14.83
CA GLU A 127 10.29 -10.79 -14.02
C GLU A 127 11.56 -10.67 -13.16
N CYS A 128 11.95 -11.75 -12.47
CA CYS A 128 13.17 -11.78 -11.67
C CYS A 128 14.44 -11.56 -12.50
N GLN A 129 14.49 -12.09 -13.72
CA GLN A 129 15.61 -11.83 -14.63
C GLN A 129 15.65 -10.37 -15.08
N MET A 130 14.51 -9.76 -15.40
CA MET A 130 14.43 -8.34 -15.76
C MET A 130 14.92 -7.44 -14.62
N PHE A 131 14.54 -7.75 -13.37
CA PHE A 131 15.03 -7.03 -12.18
C PHE A 131 16.54 -7.21 -11.94
N LYS A 132 17.09 -8.40 -12.19
CA LYS A 132 18.54 -8.65 -12.06
C LYS A 132 19.35 -7.86 -13.09
N HIS A 133 18.87 -7.74 -14.33
CA HIS A 133 19.56 -6.95 -15.34
C HIS A 133 19.49 -5.44 -15.07
N CYS A 134 18.42 -4.94 -14.46
CA CYS A 134 18.29 -3.52 -14.10
C CYS A 134 19.16 -3.11 -12.90
N THR A 135 19.57 -4.06 -12.05
CA THR A 135 20.31 -3.76 -10.80
C THR A 135 21.82 -3.97 -10.91
N ALA A 136 22.32 -4.58 -11.99
CA ALA A 136 23.72 -4.97 -12.11
C ALA A 136 24.68 -3.88 -12.62
N SER A 137 24.22 -2.68 -13.01
CA SER A 137 25.07 -1.69 -13.71
C SER A 137 25.07 -0.26 -13.17
N ALA A 138 24.42 0.05 -12.04
CA ALA A 138 24.39 1.42 -11.52
C ALA A 138 25.19 1.57 -10.21
N PRO A 139 26.31 2.33 -10.19
CA PRO A 139 26.92 2.76 -8.94
C PRO A 139 25.96 3.69 -8.18
N ILE A 140 25.84 3.41 -6.89
CA ILE A 140 24.93 4.04 -5.93
C ILE A 140 25.28 5.52 -5.77
N LEU A 141 24.51 6.41 -6.38
CA LEU A 141 24.42 7.81 -5.95
C LEU A 141 22.94 8.20 -5.90
N ALA A 142 22.50 8.45 -4.66
CA ALA A 142 21.12 8.68 -4.29
C ALA A 142 20.71 10.12 -4.62
N HIS A 143 20.14 10.33 -5.81
CA HIS A 143 19.21 11.42 -6.07
C HIS A 143 18.11 10.88 -6.99
N GLY A 144 16.85 10.97 -6.54
CA GLY A 144 15.69 10.56 -7.30
C GLY A 144 15.54 11.42 -8.54
N CYS A 145 16.06 10.94 -9.67
CA CYS A 145 15.91 11.57 -10.95
C CYS A 145 14.66 10.96 -11.61
N LEU A 146 13.54 11.68 -11.51
CA LEU A 146 12.25 11.39 -12.16
C LEU A 146 12.35 11.26 -13.69
N SER A 147 13.51 11.58 -14.28
CA SER A 147 13.80 11.53 -15.71
C SER A 147 14.83 10.44 -16.08
N CYS A 148 15.32 9.66 -15.11
CA CYS A 148 16.36 8.67 -15.40
C CYS A 148 15.81 7.51 -16.24
N ALA A 149 16.68 6.89 -17.04
CA ALA A 149 16.29 5.81 -17.94
C ALA A 149 15.63 4.63 -17.19
N ALA A 150 16.04 4.37 -15.95
CA ALA A 150 15.44 3.34 -15.10
C ALA A 150 13.99 3.68 -14.69
N GLU A 151 13.70 4.94 -14.40
CA GLU A 151 12.34 5.39 -14.08
C GLU A 151 11.44 5.39 -15.32
N ARG A 152 11.97 5.80 -16.49
CA ARG A 152 11.26 5.67 -17.77
C ARG A 152 10.95 4.22 -18.12
N MET A 153 11.90 3.31 -17.90
CA MET A 153 11.68 1.87 -18.12
C MET A 153 10.65 1.30 -17.14
N LYS A 154 10.72 1.67 -15.85
CA LYS A 154 9.72 1.27 -14.86
C LYS A 154 8.32 1.75 -15.23
N ASN A 155 8.19 3.02 -15.63
CA ASN A 155 6.91 3.58 -16.06
C ASN A 155 6.39 2.88 -17.31
N ALA A 156 7.24 2.60 -18.29
CA ALA A 156 6.86 1.85 -19.50
C ALA A 156 6.34 0.44 -19.16
N ILE A 157 7.01 -0.29 -18.26
CA ILE A 157 6.57 -1.62 -17.82
C ILE A 157 5.23 -1.53 -17.08
N CYS A 158 5.06 -0.55 -16.18
CA CYS A 158 3.81 -0.36 -15.47
C CYS A 158 2.66 0.03 -16.43
N THR A 159 2.90 0.87 -17.44
CA THR A 159 1.89 1.21 -18.43
C THR A 159 1.48 0.00 -19.28
N ASP A 160 2.42 -0.85 -19.68
CA ASP A 160 2.11 -2.07 -20.44
C ASP A 160 1.30 -3.06 -19.59
N GLN A 161 1.63 -3.19 -18.30
CA GLN A 161 0.86 -4.00 -17.35
C GLN A 161 -0.56 -3.48 -17.16
N ILE A 162 -0.75 -2.16 -17.08
CA ILE A 162 -2.08 -1.54 -16.99
C ILE A 162 -2.90 -1.88 -18.24
N VAL A 163 -2.34 -1.68 -19.44
CA VAL A 163 -3.04 -1.98 -20.70
C VAL A 163 -3.41 -3.47 -20.81
N ALA A 164 -2.53 -4.37 -20.37
CA ALA A 164 -2.81 -5.80 -20.36
C ALA A 164 -3.97 -6.16 -19.40
N LEU A 165 -3.99 -5.57 -18.21
CA LEU A 165 -5.06 -5.77 -17.23
C LEU A 165 -6.39 -5.18 -17.71
N GLU A 166 -6.37 -4.01 -18.34
CA GLU A 166 -7.56 -3.39 -18.94
C GLU A 166 -8.17 -4.27 -20.04
N ARG A 167 -7.33 -4.90 -20.88
CA ARG A 167 -7.80 -5.86 -21.89
C ARG A 167 -8.48 -7.08 -21.26
N LEU A 168 -7.90 -7.65 -20.21
CA LEU A 168 -8.51 -8.80 -19.51
C LEU A 168 -9.85 -8.45 -18.87
N VAL A 169 -9.97 -7.26 -18.28
CA VAL A 169 -11.24 -6.76 -17.72
C VAL A 169 -12.30 -6.61 -18.83
N TYR A 170 -11.90 -6.10 -19.99
CA TYR A 170 -12.79 -5.97 -21.14
C TYR A 170 -13.28 -7.33 -21.66
N GLU A 171 -12.38 -8.30 -21.80
CA GLU A 171 -12.72 -9.67 -22.22
C GLU A 171 -13.69 -10.35 -21.25
N LEU A 172 -13.42 -10.25 -19.94
CA LEU A 172 -14.31 -10.80 -18.91
C LEU A 172 -15.70 -10.17 -18.93
N LYS A 173 -15.80 -8.85 -19.17
CA LYS A 173 -17.09 -8.16 -19.32
C LYS A 173 -17.85 -8.64 -20.55
N ALA A 174 -17.17 -8.85 -21.68
CA ALA A 174 -17.78 -9.37 -22.89
C ALA A 174 -18.30 -10.82 -22.71
N SER A 175 -17.57 -11.66 -21.96
CA SER A 175 -18.00 -13.03 -21.63
C SER A 175 -19.22 -13.09 -20.70
N GLN A 176 -19.37 -12.14 -19.77
CA GLN A 176 -20.56 -12.08 -18.91
C GLN A 176 -21.83 -11.70 -19.68
N GLN A 177 -21.74 -10.76 -20.63
CA GLN A 177 -22.89 -10.35 -21.44
C GLN A 177 -23.42 -11.46 -22.35
N THR A 178 -22.55 -12.37 -22.81
CA THR A 178 -22.95 -13.50 -23.67
C THR A 178 -23.66 -14.62 -22.91
N THR A 179 -23.51 -14.68 -21.58
CA THR A 179 -24.11 -15.74 -20.76
C THR A 179 -25.57 -15.46 -20.39
N ILE A 180 -26.05 -14.22 -20.51
CA ILE A 180 -27.39 -13.81 -20.06
C ILE A 180 -28.48 -14.01 -21.13
N ILE A 181 -28.13 -14.23 -22.40
CA ILE A 181 -29.12 -14.27 -23.51
C ILE A 181 -29.68 -15.68 -23.79
N SER A 182 -29.21 -16.74 -23.11
CA SER A 182 -29.63 -18.13 -23.44
C SER A 182 -30.52 -18.82 -22.38
N THR A 183 -31.30 -18.07 -21.59
CA THR A 183 -32.36 -18.67 -20.75
C THR A 183 -33.73 -18.45 -21.39
N PRO A 184 -34.46 -19.52 -21.79
CA PRO A 184 -35.79 -19.38 -22.36
C PRO A 184 -36.78 -18.82 -21.31
N PRO A 185 -37.76 -18.01 -21.75
CA PRO A 185 -38.65 -17.29 -20.85
C PRO A 185 -39.57 -18.27 -20.10
N GLN A 186 -39.39 -18.35 -18.78
CA GLN A 186 -40.38 -18.92 -17.88
C GLN A 186 -41.45 -17.84 -17.59
N PRO A 187 -42.75 -18.17 -17.62
CA PRO A 187 -43.82 -17.21 -17.31
C PRO A 187 -43.81 -16.86 -15.82
N MET A 188 -43.48 -15.60 -15.50
CA MET A 188 -43.47 -15.10 -14.13
C MET A 188 -44.88 -14.83 -13.61
N GLN A 189 -45.12 -15.33 -12.39
CA GLN A 189 -46.18 -14.86 -11.52
C GLN A 189 -45.79 -13.55 -10.85
N LEU A 190 -46.80 -12.71 -10.64
CA LEU A 190 -46.79 -11.35 -10.13
C LEU A 190 -46.86 -11.36 -8.58
N THR A 191 -46.05 -10.50 -7.93
CA THR A 191 -46.00 -10.02 -6.51
C THR A 191 -44.53 -10.10 -6.04
N ASP A 192 -43.83 -9.07 -5.58
CA ASP A 192 -44.20 -7.93 -4.72
C ASP A 192 -43.33 -6.68 -4.99
N PRO A 193 -43.76 -5.47 -4.59
CA PRO A 193 -42.98 -4.24 -4.70
C PRO A 193 -42.34 -3.89 -3.34
N PHE A 194 -41.01 -3.92 -3.22
CA PHE A 194 -40.17 -3.07 -2.36
C PHE A 194 -38.75 -3.64 -2.32
N LEU A 195 -37.96 -3.36 -3.36
CA LEU A 195 -36.51 -3.55 -3.32
C LEU A 195 -35.86 -2.26 -3.82
N PHE A 196 -35.30 -1.49 -2.88
CA PHE A 196 -34.43 -0.37 -3.20
C PHE A 196 -33.15 -0.93 -3.82
N ASP A 197 -33.04 -0.79 -5.14
CA ASP A 197 -31.86 -1.13 -5.91
C ASP A 197 -30.82 -0.02 -5.71
N ILE A 198 -29.93 -0.20 -4.72
CA ILE A 198 -28.72 0.63 -4.57
C ILE A 198 -27.74 0.14 -5.64
N GLN A 199 -27.91 0.70 -6.84
CA GLN A 199 -27.05 0.49 -7.98
C GLN A 199 -25.66 1.04 -7.66
N GLN A 200 -24.71 0.12 -7.48
CA GLN A 200 -23.28 0.39 -7.21
C GLN A 200 -22.72 1.38 -8.23
N SER A 201 -22.42 2.60 -7.79
CA SER A 201 -21.69 3.57 -8.60
C SER A 201 -20.20 3.19 -8.62
N PRO A 202 -19.54 3.13 -9.79
CA PRO A 202 -18.12 2.79 -9.87
C PRO A 202 -17.29 4.05 -9.67
N PHE A 203 -17.22 4.56 -8.43
CA PHE A 203 -16.16 5.50 -8.08
C PHE A 203 -14.87 4.72 -7.84
N HIS A 204 -14.03 4.68 -8.88
CA HIS A 204 -12.64 4.26 -8.77
C HIS A 204 -11.91 5.24 -7.84
N PHE A 205 -11.67 4.85 -6.58
CA PHE A 205 -10.55 5.36 -5.81
C PHE A 205 -9.28 4.93 -6.54
N SER A 206 -8.83 5.75 -7.49
CA SER A 206 -7.50 5.60 -8.05
C SER A 206 -6.53 5.70 -6.88
N ASN A 207 -5.72 4.65 -6.67
CA ASN A 207 -4.52 4.69 -5.84
C ASN A 207 -3.48 5.60 -6.52
N SER A 208 -3.85 6.85 -6.75
CA SER A 208 -2.94 7.91 -7.17
C SER A 208 -1.96 8.07 -6.02
N SER A 209 -0.74 7.62 -6.29
CA SER A 209 0.37 7.62 -5.36
C SER A 209 0.49 8.97 -4.65
N LEU A 210 0.38 8.94 -3.33
CA LEU A 210 0.58 10.08 -2.43
C LEU A 210 2.02 10.64 -2.49
N ASP A 211 2.89 10.07 -3.33
CA ASP A 211 4.28 10.51 -3.57
C ASP A 211 4.39 11.61 -4.63
N GLY A 212 3.27 12.02 -5.26
CA GLY A 212 3.19 13.24 -6.05
C GLY A 212 3.20 14.48 -5.15
N ALA A 213 4.33 14.78 -4.52
CA ALA A 213 4.53 16.01 -3.76
C ALA A 213 4.32 17.24 -4.65
N MET A 214 3.10 17.76 -4.63
CA MET A 214 2.75 19.16 -4.40
C MET A 214 3.70 20.17 -5.05
N ASN A 215 3.61 20.32 -6.38
CA ASN A 215 3.90 21.60 -7.01
C ASN A 215 2.56 22.29 -7.31
N LEU A 216 1.85 22.61 -6.22
CA LEU A 216 0.47 23.10 -6.19
C LEU A 216 0.41 24.62 -5.94
N ASP A 217 1.54 25.31 -6.09
CA ASP A 217 1.65 26.78 -6.00
C ASP A 217 1.23 27.47 -7.31
N PHE A 218 1.05 26.72 -8.41
CA PHE A 218 0.87 27.28 -9.75
C PHE A 218 -0.59 27.64 -10.12
N LEU A 219 -1.58 27.32 -9.28
CA LEU A 219 -3.01 27.47 -9.60
C LEU A 219 -3.78 28.29 -8.55
N LEU A 220 -3.15 29.35 -8.05
CA LEU A 220 -3.74 30.26 -7.07
C LEU A 220 -3.91 31.66 -7.68
N GLU A 221 -4.78 31.79 -8.68
CA GLU A 221 -5.41 33.10 -8.93
C GLU A 221 -6.41 33.37 -7.79
N GLU A 222 -6.10 34.40 -7.00
CA GLU A 222 -6.98 34.89 -5.95
C GLU A 222 -8.15 35.64 -6.57
N SER A 223 -9.26 34.94 -6.81
CA SER A 223 -10.54 35.60 -7.04
C SER A 223 -11.00 36.32 -5.78
N GLU A 224 -11.43 37.58 -5.92
CA GLU A 224 -11.74 38.48 -4.80
C GLU A 224 -13.05 38.12 -4.05
N ASP A 225 -13.89 37.22 -4.58
CA ASP A 225 -15.18 36.82 -4.00
C ASP A 225 -15.24 35.34 -3.60
N LYS A 226 -14.32 34.87 -2.74
CA LYS A 226 -14.34 33.48 -2.25
C LYS A 226 -15.35 33.30 -1.11
N LYS A 227 -16.55 32.83 -1.47
CA LYS A 227 -17.51 32.28 -0.51
C LYS A 227 -16.97 30.96 0.06
N THR A 228 -17.22 30.73 1.34
CA THR A 228 -16.88 29.45 2.01
C THR A 228 -17.77 28.31 1.48
N SER A 229 -17.33 27.05 1.59
CA SER A 229 -18.16 25.92 1.18
C SER A 229 -19.44 25.82 2.02
N GLU A 230 -19.38 26.20 3.30
CA GLU A 230 -20.58 26.30 4.16
C GLU A 230 -21.57 27.37 3.67
N GLN A 231 -21.09 28.50 3.13
CA GLN A 231 -21.97 29.51 2.53
C GLN A 231 -22.58 29.06 1.19
N LEU A 232 -21.88 28.22 0.44
CA LEU A 232 -22.35 27.74 -0.87
C LEU A 232 -23.31 26.55 -0.75
N TYR A 233 -23.05 25.63 0.18
CA TYR A 233 -23.73 24.34 0.26
C TYR A 233 -24.47 24.11 1.58
N GLY A 234 -24.34 25.03 2.55
CA GLY A 234 -24.89 24.88 3.89
C GLY A 234 -23.95 24.15 4.86
N PRO A 235 -24.38 23.95 6.11
CA PRO A 235 -23.59 23.24 7.11
C PRO A 235 -23.32 21.80 6.70
N ILE A 236 -22.12 21.30 7.00
CA ILE A 236 -21.71 19.92 6.75
C ILE A 236 -22.46 18.96 7.68
N GLU A 237 -22.90 17.81 7.16
CA GLU A 237 -23.61 16.80 7.96
C GLU A 237 -22.59 15.91 8.69
N VAL A 238 -22.46 16.06 10.01
CA VAL A 238 -21.46 15.31 10.82
C VAL A 238 -22.07 14.51 11.97
N GLU A 239 -23.24 14.91 12.47
CA GLU A 239 -23.83 14.40 13.71
C GLU A 239 -24.20 12.92 13.62
N SER A 240 -24.81 12.50 12.51
CA SER A 240 -25.17 11.10 12.27
C SER A 240 -23.94 10.20 12.25
N PHE A 241 -22.82 10.68 11.69
CA PHE A 241 -21.56 9.97 11.62
C PHE A 241 -20.86 9.89 12.98
N ILE A 242 -20.87 10.99 13.74
CA ILE A 242 -20.35 11.01 15.11
C ILE A 242 -21.06 9.96 15.97
N ILE A 243 -22.40 9.91 15.91
CA ILE A 243 -23.20 8.94 16.66
C ILE A 243 -22.85 7.51 16.23
N THR A 244 -22.77 7.25 14.92
CA THR A 244 -22.49 5.92 14.38
C THR A 244 -21.08 5.43 14.74
N ILE A 245 -20.08 6.30 14.67
CA ILE A 245 -18.69 5.96 15.05
C ILE A 245 -18.56 5.76 16.55
N LYS A 246 -19.24 6.58 17.38
CA LYS A 246 -19.27 6.39 18.84
C LYS A 246 -19.97 5.10 19.27
N ALA A 247 -20.85 4.55 18.43
CA ALA A 247 -21.48 3.27 18.66
C ALA A 247 -20.54 2.06 18.42
N LEU A 248 -19.39 2.26 17.76
CA LEU A 248 -18.40 1.19 17.56
C LEU A 248 -17.76 0.81 18.90
N PRO A 249 -17.75 -0.49 19.29
CA PRO A 249 -17.24 -0.92 20.58
C PRO A 249 -15.79 -0.50 20.85
N SER A 250 -14.91 -0.59 19.85
CA SER A 250 -13.49 -0.22 20.00
C SER A 250 -13.23 1.28 20.20
N LEU A 251 -14.22 2.14 19.93
CA LEU A 251 -14.08 3.60 20.02
C LEU A 251 -14.93 4.25 21.12
N LYS A 252 -15.69 3.45 21.90
CA LYS A 252 -16.64 3.93 22.91
C LYS A 252 -16.01 4.88 23.94
N GLU A 253 -14.79 4.61 24.37
CA GLU A 253 -14.06 5.42 25.35
C GLU A 253 -13.40 6.67 24.75
N ARG A 254 -13.39 6.80 23.42
CA ARG A 254 -12.67 7.84 22.68
C ARG A 254 -13.60 8.91 22.10
N GLY A 255 -14.77 9.11 22.72
CA GLY A 255 -15.79 10.05 22.24
C GLY A 255 -15.25 11.44 21.91
N THR A 256 -14.42 12.01 22.78
CA THR A 256 -13.81 13.34 22.59
C THR A 256 -12.85 13.41 21.41
N PHE A 257 -12.17 12.31 21.08
CA PHE A 257 -11.29 12.24 19.92
C PHE A 257 -12.09 12.27 18.62
N ILE A 258 -13.23 11.57 18.59
CA ILE A 258 -14.16 11.56 17.45
C ILE A 258 -14.73 12.96 17.24
N ASP A 259 -15.17 13.63 18.32
CA ASP A 259 -15.69 15.00 18.25
C ASP A 259 -14.66 15.97 17.66
N ASN A 260 -13.42 15.92 18.16
CA ASN A 260 -12.33 16.74 17.63
C ASN A 260 -11.98 16.42 16.16
N TYR A 261 -12.16 15.16 15.72
CA TYR A 261 -11.93 14.78 14.33
C TYR A 261 -12.94 15.45 13.40
N PHE A 262 -14.24 15.39 13.73
CA PHE A 262 -15.28 16.04 12.92
C PHE A 262 -15.30 17.55 13.07
N GLU A 263 -14.84 18.10 14.20
CA GLU A 263 -14.64 19.54 14.35
C GLU A 263 -13.64 20.09 13.31
N LEU A 264 -12.63 19.30 12.91
CA LEU A 264 -11.72 19.69 11.83
C LEU A 264 -12.42 19.80 10.49
N ALA A 265 -13.31 18.86 10.15
CA ALA A 265 -14.11 18.92 8.92
C ALA A 265 -15.04 20.16 8.91
N VAL A 266 -15.70 20.47 10.04
CA VAL A 266 -16.53 21.67 10.18
C VAL A 266 -15.69 22.95 10.08
N LYS A 267 -14.50 22.99 10.70
CA LYS A 267 -13.59 24.14 10.59
C LYS A 267 -13.12 24.35 9.15
N GLU A 268 -12.89 23.26 8.44
CA GLU A 268 -12.47 23.28 7.05
C GLU A 268 -13.51 23.94 6.14
N THR A 269 -14.81 23.64 6.34
CA THR A 269 -15.88 24.24 5.51
C THR A 269 -16.06 25.75 5.70
N ARG A 270 -15.45 26.33 6.73
CA ARG A 270 -15.53 27.75 7.11
C ARG A 270 -14.34 28.57 6.62
N ILE A 271 -13.35 27.94 6.01
CA ILE A 271 -12.11 28.61 5.62
C ILE A 271 -12.15 28.99 4.14
N THR A 272 -11.75 30.23 3.87
CA THR A 272 -11.57 30.75 2.50
C THR A 272 -10.12 30.65 2.02
N SER A 273 -9.16 30.63 2.95
CA SER A 273 -7.73 30.57 2.63
C SER A 273 -7.30 29.15 2.28
N GLN A 274 -6.86 28.93 1.04
CA GLN A 274 -6.41 27.61 0.58
C GLN A 274 -5.23 27.07 1.42
N LYS A 275 -4.31 27.94 1.86
CA LYS A 275 -3.19 27.54 2.73
C LYS A 275 -3.66 27.01 4.08
N ALA A 276 -4.67 27.65 4.66
CA ALA A 276 -5.26 27.19 5.92
C ALA A 276 -6.09 25.92 5.73
N ALA A 277 -6.85 25.81 4.64
CA ALA A 277 -7.59 24.60 4.27
C ALA A 277 -6.64 23.40 4.11
N ARG A 278 -5.55 23.54 3.34
CA ARG A 278 -4.51 22.49 3.19
C ARG A 278 -3.93 22.05 4.54
N LYS A 279 -3.69 22.99 5.46
CA LYS A 279 -3.18 22.67 6.80
C LYS A 279 -4.19 21.84 7.59
N LEU A 280 -5.47 22.20 7.53
CA LEU A 280 -6.54 21.42 8.17
C LEU A 280 -6.71 20.05 7.52
N LEU A 281 -6.67 19.94 6.19
CA LEU A 281 -6.77 18.66 5.50
C LEU A 281 -5.66 17.69 5.92
N ILE A 282 -4.41 18.17 6.00
CA ILE A 282 -3.29 17.35 6.51
C ILE A 282 -3.54 16.91 7.96
N GLU A 283 -4.06 17.81 8.79
CA GLU A 283 -4.41 17.48 10.17
C GLU A 283 -5.56 16.47 10.25
N PHE A 284 -6.58 16.62 9.41
CA PHE A 284 -7.72 15.72 9.26
C PHE A 284 -7.26 14.31 8.87
N VAL A 285 -6.48 14.17 7.80
CA VAL A 285 -5.93 12.88 7.34
C VAL A 285 -5.09 12.21 8.44
N ARG A 286 -4.24 12.98 9.13
CA ARG A 286 -3.41 12.46 10.23
C ARG A 286 -4.26 11.94 11.39
N ARG A 287 -5.34 12.64 11.75
CA ARG A 287 -6.29 12.23 12.79
C ARG A 287 -7.13 11.03 12.34
N GLY A 288 -7.51 10.97 11.06
CA GLY A 288 -8.21 9.83 10.46
C GLY A 288 -7.37 8.56 10.55
N LYS A 289 -6.07 8.63 10.25
CA LYS A 289 -5.14 7.52 10.46
C LYS A 289 -5.11 7.06 11.91
N GLN A 290 -5.02 7.99 12.87
CA GLN A 290 -5.05 7.66 14.30
C GLN A 290 -6.37 6.99 14.71
N LEU A 291 -7.50 7.42 14.15
CA LEU A 291 -8.79 6.79 14.39
C LEU A 291 -8.79 5.33 13.90
N ILE A 292 -8.26 5.06 12.71
CA ILE A 292 -8.09 3.71 12.15
C ILE A 292 -7.15 2.86 13.03
N ASP A 293 -6.10 3.46 13.59
CA ASP A 293 -5.16 2.79 14.50
C ASP A 293 -5.81 2.46 15.86
N PHE A 294 -6.77 3.26 16.33
CA PHE A 294 -7.56 2.98 17.55
C PHE A 294 -8.68 1.97 17.34
N THR A 295 -9.04 1.69 16.09
CA THR A 295 -10.16 0.82 15.75
C THR A 295 -9.71 -0.64 15.69
N SER A 296 -10.52 -1.53 16.26
CA SER A 296 -10.26 -2.98 16.16
C SER A 296 -10.31 -3.45 14.70
N ILE A 297 -9.70 -4.59 14.39
CA ILE A 297 -9.72 -5.15 13.03
C ILE A 297 -11.16 -5.39 12.55
N MET A 298 -12.05 -5.85 13.44
CA MET A 298 -13.45 -6.10 13.13
C MET A 298 -14.24 -4.81 12.86
N ASP A 299 -13.99 -3.76 13.64
CA ASP A 299 -14.69 -2.47 13.48
C ASP A 299 -14.12 -1.62 12.35
N ARG A 300 -12.89 -1.90 11.89
CA ARG A 300 -12.22 -1.11 10.84
C ARG A 300 -13.00 -1.14 9.52
N HIS A 301 -13.59 -2.29 9.16
CA HIS A 301 -14.40 -2.38 7.95
C HIS A 301 -15.63 -1.45 8.03
N LYS A 302 -16.34 -1.47 9.16
CA LYS A 302 -17.48 -0.58 9.41
C LYS A 302 -17.06 0.88 9.41
N LEU A 303 -15.92 1.20 10.02
CA LEU A 303 -15.38 2.56 10.01
C LEU A 303 -15.12 3.07 8.59
N MET A 304 -14.53 2.24 7.72
CA MET A 304 -14.30 2.60 6.32
C MET A 304 -15.59 2.80 5.53
N GLU A 305 -16.62 1.98 5.79
CA GLU A 305 -17.95 2.16 5.20
C GLU A 305 -18.60 3.48 5.64
N ILE A 306 -18.53 3.79 6.94
CA ILE A 306 -19.02 5.07 7.49
C ILE A 306 -18.29 6.25 6.83
N PHE A 307 -16.96 6.15 6.66
CA PHE A 307 -16.18 7.18 5.95
C PHE A 307 -16.58 7.31 4.48
N SER A 308 -16.83 6.20 3.78
CA SER A 308 -17.28 6.24 2.39
C SER A 308 -18.61 7.01 2.26
N ILE A 309 -19.57 6.70 3.13
CA ILE A 309 -20.88 7.39 3.15
C ILE A 309 -20.70 8.87 3.53
N PHE A 310 -19.79 9.17 4.46
CA PHE A 310 -19.48 10.55 4.85
C PHE A 310 -18.98 11.38 3.67
N HIS A 311 -18.00 10.85 2.93
CA HIS A 311 -17.45 11.50 1.75
C HIS A 311 -18.50 11.67 0.65
N GLU A 312 -19.32 10.64 0.40
CA GLU A 312 -20.38 10.70 -0.60
C GLU A 312 -21.44 11.77 -0.27
N ARG A 313 -21.91 11.82 0.98
CA ARG A 313 -22.92 12.80 1.41
C ARG A 313 -22.40 14.23 1.42
N ASN A 314 -21.11 14.42 1.71
CA ASN A 314 -20.48 15.73 1.81
C ASN A 314 -19.59 16.07 0.61
N ALA A 315 -19.73 15.35 -0.51
CA ALA A 315 -18.87 15.51 -1.69
C ALA A 315 -18.84 16.96 -2.22
N LYS A 316 -19.93 17.72 -2.08
CA LYS A 316 -20.00 19.13 -2.51
C LYS A 316 -19.10 20.04 -1.69
N HIS A 317 -18.93 19.75 -0.41
CA HIS A 317 -18.03 20.48 0.48
C HIS A 317 -16.56 20.16 0.16
N GLU A 318 -16.29 19.03 -0.49
CA GLU A 318 -14.95 18.57 -0.86
C GLU A 318 -14.37 19.20 -2.12
N VAL A 319 -15.23 19.72 -3.00
CA VAL A 319 -14.81 20.29 -4.29
C VAL A 319 -13.98 21.56 -4.12
N CYS A 320 -14.10 22.28 -3.00
CA CYS A 320 -13.29 23.48 -2.75
C CYS A 320 -11.80 23.16 -2.45
N PHE A 321 -11.40 21.88 -2.41
CA PHE A 321 -10.05 21.46 -2.04
C PHE A 321 -9.10 21.23 -3.22
N LEU A 322 -9.63 21.04 -4.43
CA LEU A 322 -8.88 20.78 -5.66
C LEU A 322 -8.82 22.02 -6.54
#